data_AF-A0A023G7C0-F1
#
_entry.id   AF-A0A023G7C0-F1
#
_cell.length_a   1.000
_cell.length_b   1.000
_cell.length_c   1.000
_cell.angle_alpha   90.00
_cell.angle_beta   90.00
_cell.angle_gamma   90.00
#
_symmetry.space_group_name_H-M   'P 1'
#
loop_
_entity.id
_entity.type
_entity.pdbx_description
1 polymer ?
#
loop_
_entity_poly.entity_id
_entity_poly.type
_entity_poly.pdbx_seq_one_letter_code
_entity_poly.pdbx_strand_id
1 'polypeptide(L)'
;MNFKESSMRVCARSLENTKGMAILDVGLLTGFKPVLADLEEMVTNKRVDSFEHGKRSVVFYLQKIPTDADVCVEFRLKQEFSVGKLQSASVKAYAYYDPDISCTKFYSPDRSSALLKIECDDANEGQSDVCRCLEGGCPPQDIKEMFTKENGEVMKTPICRENFRTHACEKAEFVWLGTALSESHKDGFITIKFFISNVLKPGIESEEDLLNNTRIIKARENCESFEMKRGSQYIIMSMDAKYKEKDRFGDEQYVYMIDSESVVISTESTNANIKKQMGKNRVKISPEKAPCNFDKLVTWFVHEFSDESRRCFT
;
A
#
# COMPACT_ATOMS: atom_id res chain seq x y z
N MET A 1 -29.29 7.72 10.20
CA MET A 1 -27.89 7.71 9.74
C MET A 1 -27.02 7.58 10.99
N ASN A 2 -26.45 6.40 11.23
CA ASN A 2 -25.55 6.19 12.37
C ASN A 2 -24.16 6.70 11.98
N PHE A 3 -23.85 7.94 12.36
CA PHE A 3 -22.49 8.47 12.24
C PHE A 3 -21.62 7.72 13.26
N LYS A 4 -20.48 7.15 12.84
CA LYS A 4 -19.48 6.67 13.79
C LYS A 4 -18.96 7.88 14.57
N GLU A 5 -19.19 7.90 15.87
CA GLU A 5 -18.50 8.83 16.76
C GLU A 5 -17.08 8.31 16.98
N SER A 6 -16.09 9.13 16.64
CA SER A 6 -14.68 8.87 16.91
C SER A 6 -14.18 9.91 17.91
N SER A 7 -13.18 9.58 18.73
CA SER A 7 -12.51 10.57 19.59
C SER A 7 -11.08 10.77 19.12
N MET A 8 -10.55 11.97 19.38
CA MET A 8 -9.16 12.30 19.14
C MET A 8 -8.57 12.88 20.41
N ARG A 9 -7.39 12.37 20.79
CA ARG A 9 -6.59 12.86 21.90
C ARG A 9 -5.24 13.34 21.37
N VAL A 10 -4.92 14.60 21.62
CA VAL A 10 -3.68 15.24 21.21
C VAL A 10 -2.92 15.66 22.46
N CYS A 11 -1.67 15.24 22.59
CA CYS A 11 -0.82 15.58 23.73
C CYS A 11 0.45 16.28 23.25
N ALA A 12 0.90 17.27 24.01
CA ALA A 12 2.14 17.99 23.76
C ALA A 12 2.90 18.19 25.08
N ARG A 13 4.23 18.13 24.98
CA ARG A 13 5.16 18.44 26.05
C ARG A 13 6.33 19.21 25.47
N SER A 14 6.76 20.25 26.16
CA SER A 14 7.87 21.06 25.71
C SER A 14 9.19 20.40 26.08
N LEU A 15 10.19 20.50 25.21
CA LEU A 15 11.56 20.08 25.52
C LEU A 15 12.38 21.21 26.14
N GLU A 16 11.91 22.45 25.99
CA GLU A 16 12.57 23.65 26.46
C GLU A 16 11.63 24.46 27.36
N ASN A 17 12.20 25.24 28.28
CA ASN A 17 11.38 26.09 29.13
C ASN A 17 10.94 27.34 28.37
N THR A 18 9.88 27.20 27.59
CA THR A 18 9.24 28.31 26.88
C THR A 18 8.59 29.28 27.87
N LYS A 19 8.73 30.58 27.60
CA LYS A 19 8.08 31.64 28.37
C LYS A 19 6.79 32.06 27.67
N GLY A 20 5.68 32.08 28.42
CA GLY A 20 4.40 32.55 27.92
C GLY A 20 3.51 31.46 27.33
N MET A 21 2.52 31.91 26.55
CA MET A 21 1.45 31.07 26.00
C MET A 21 1.94 30.17 24.88
N ALA A 22 1.23 29.07 24.68
CA ALA A 22 1.45 28.13 23.60
C ALA A 22 0.17 27.95 22.78
N ILE A 23 0.34 27.66 21.50
CA ILE A 23 -0.74 27.31 20.59
C ILE A 23 -0.62 25.84 20.21
N LEU A 24 -1.74 25.14 20.22
CA LEU A 24 -1.88 23.80 19.66
C LEU A 24 -2.87 23.86 18.49
N ASP A 25 -2.34 23.88 17.26
CA ASP A 25 -3.10 23.86 16.01
C ASP A 25 -3.31 22.41 15.56
N VAL A 26 -4.55 21.95 15.64
CA VAL A 26 -4.95 20.57 15.36
C VAL A 26 -5.70 20.52 14.04
N GLY A 27 -5.01 20.10 12.98
CA GLY A 27 -5.63 19.81 11.69
C GLY A 27 -6.60 18.63 11.79
N LEU A 28 -7.71 18.69 11.07
CA LEU A 28 -8.74 17.65 11.01
C LEU A 28 -8.69 16.92 9.68
N LEU A 29 -8.96 15.62 9.70
CA LEU A 29 -9.14 14.82 8.49
C LEU A 29 -10.31 15.36 7.66
N THR A 30 -10.18 15.30 6.33
CA THR A 30 -11.28 15.66 5.42
C THR A 30 -12.53 14.87 5.77
N GLY A 31 -13.69 15.53 5.80
CA GLY A 31 -14.96 14.88 6.12
C GLY A 31 -15.27 14.75 7.61
N PHE A 32 -14.41 15.28 8.49
CA PHE A 32 -14.64 15.30 9.94
C PHE A 32 -14.74 16.73 10.49
N LYS A 33 -15.60 16.90 11.51
CA LYS A 33 -15.71 18.11 12.32
C LYS A 33 -15.67 17.80 13.81
N PRO A 34 -15.21 18.73 14.66
CA PRO A 34 -15.23 18.55 16.09
C PRO A 34 -16.66 18.67 16.63
N VAL A 35 -16.93 17.97 17.73
CA VAL A 35 -18.13 18.22 18.53
C VAL A 35 -17.88 19.49 19.36
N LEU A 36 -18.53 20.58 18.99
CA LEU A 36 -18.30 21.90 19.61
C LEU A 36 -18.55 21.91 21.13
N ALA A 37 -19.53 21.13 21.61
CA ALA A 37 -19.82 21.01 23.04
C ALA A 37 -18.60 20.54 23.86
N ASP A 38 -17.81 19.61 23.31
CA ASP A 38 -16.59 19.12 23.98
C ASP A 38 -15.51 20.22 24.05
N LEU A 39 -15.42 21.07 23.01
CA LEU A 39 -14.48 22.19 22.98
C LEU A 39 -14.86 23.28 24.00
N GLU A 40 -16.14 23.63 24.08
CA GLU A 40 -16.69 24.58 25.04
C GLU A 40 -16.52 24.09 26.49
N GLU A 41 -16.70 22.79 26.72
CA GLU A 41 -16.45 22.16 28.02
C GLU A 41 -14.98 22.27 28.44
N MET A 42 -14.04 22.10 27.50
CA MET A 42 -12.61 22.24 27.78
C MET A 42 -12.23 23.66 28.23
N VAL A 43 -12.87 24.69 27.66
CA VAL A 43 -12.69 26.09 28.11
C VAL A 43 -13.31 26.31 29.49
N THR A 44 -14.52 25.79 29.71
CA THR A 44 -15.23 25.91 30.99
C THR A 44 -14.45 25.26 32.14
N ASN A 45 -13.85 24.10 31.88
CA ASN A 45 -13.00 23.37 32.82
C ASN A 45 -11.57 23.92 32.90
N LYS A 46 -11.27 25.05 32.23
CA LYS A 46 -9.96 25.72 32.20
C LYS A 46 -8.81 24.81 31.77
N ARG A 47 -9.08 23.79 30.94
CA ARG A 47 -8.02 23.01 30.30
C ARG A 47 -7.36 23.78 29.16
N VAL A 48 -8.12 24.67 28.54
CA VAL A 48 -7.71 25.53 27.42
C VAL A 48 -8.24 26.94 27.71
N ASP A 49 -7.50 27.98 27.37
CA ASP A 49 -7.95 29.37 27.59
C ASP A 49 -9.03 29.78 26.60
N SER A 50 -8.84 29.42 25.33
CA SER A 50 -9.80 29.64 24.25
C SER A 50 -9.52 28.69 23.08
N PHE A 51 -10.45 28.63 22.12
CA PHE A 51 -10.24 27.93 20.87
C PHE A 51 -10.79 28.71 19.68
N GLU A 52 -10.20 28.49 18.50
CA GLU A 52 -10.73 28.92 17.22
C GLU A 52 -10.99 27.70 16.34
N HIS A 53 -12.21 27.60 15.81
CA HIS A 53 -12.58 26.51 14.91
C HIS A 53 -12.54 27.00 13.45
N GLY A 54 -11.53 26.52 12.71
CA GLY A 54 -11.41 26.73 11.27
C GLY A 54 -12.17 25.67 10.48
N LYS A 55 -12.15 25.77 9.14
CA LYS A 55 -12.83 24.78 8.27
C LYS A 55 -12.24 23.37 8.36
N ARG A 56 -10.93 23.26 8.65
CA ARG A 56 -10.17 22.00 8.66
C ARG A 56 -9.19 21.91 9.83
N SER A 57 -9.36 22.73 10.86
CA SER A 57 -8.52 22.70 12.05
C SER A 57 -9.24 23.27 13.26
N VAL A 58 -8.74 22.92 14.44
CA VAL A 58 -9.10 23.56 15.71
C VAL A 58 -7.80 24.08 16.33
N VAL A 59 -7.74 25.38 16.59
CA VAL A 59 -6.60 26.05 17.21
C VAL A 59 -6.92 26.26 18.68
N PHE A 60 -6.11 25.70 19.57
CA PHE A 60 -6.27 25.82 21.01
C PHE A 60 -5.20 26.77 21.57
N TYR A 61 -5.62 27.71 22.42
CA TYR A 61 -4.75 28.63 23.14
C TYR A 61 -4.53 28.13 24.57
N LEU A 62 -3.28 27.88 24.94
CA LEU A 62 -2.88 27.30 26.22
C LEU A 62 -1.97 28.28 26.97
N GLN A 63 -2.15 28.38 28.29
CA GLN A 63 -1.28 29.22 29.13
C GLN A 63 0.19 28.82 29.04
N LYS A 64 0.45 27.50 29.02
CA LYS A 64 1.79 26.94 28.93
C LYS A 64 1.72 25.46 28.55
N ILE A 65 2.70 24.99 27.78
CA ILE A 65 3.03 23.56 27.67
C ILE A 65 4.28 23.33 28.52
N PRO A 66 4.18 22.59 29.64
CA PRO A 66 5.30 22.39 30.55
C PRO A 66 6.29 21.35 30.03
N THR A 67 7.45 21.25 30.67
CA THR A 67 8.52 20.30 30.31
C THR A 67 8.43 18.99 31.10
N ASP A 68 7.76 19.01 32.25
CA ASP A 68 7.64 17.92 33.22
C ASP A 68 6.32 17.15 33.11
N ALA A 69 5.36 17.62 32.31
CA ALA A 69 4.07 16.95 32.12
C ALA A 69 3.54 17.10 30.68
N ASP A 70 2.75 16.13 30.24
CA ASP A 70 2.00 16.23 28.99
C ASP A 70 0.72 17.05 29.20
N VAL A 71 0.48 18.01 28.31
CA VAL A 71 -0.81 18.69 28.19
C VAL A 71 -1.58 18.05 27.06
N CYS A 72 -2.75 17.51 27.38
CA CYS A 72 -3.61 16.82 26.42
C CYS A 72 -4.96 17.52 26.24
N VAL A 73 -5.41 17.61 25.00
CA VAL A 73 -6.78 17.94 24.63
C VAL A 73 -7.45 16.69 24.05
N GLU A 74 -8.70 16.44 24.42
CA GLU A 74 -9.46 15.30 23.95
C GLU A 74 -10.88 15.76 23.61
N PHE A 75 -11.33 15.43 22.41
CA PHE A 75 -12.66 15.81 21.93
C PHE A 75 -13.17 14.81 20.90
N ARG A 76 -14.49 14.71 20.78
CA ARG A 76 -15.13 13.87 19.78
C ARG A 76 -15.14 14.53 18.41
N LEU A 77 -15.08 13.69 17.40
CA LEU A 77 -15.19 14.00 15.99
C LEU A 77 -16.48 13.39 15.44
N LYS A 78 -17.21 14.21 14.68
CA LYS A 78 -18.37 13.79 13.90
C LYS A 78 -17.99 13.76 12.43
N GLN A 79 -18.26 12.62 11.78
CA GLN A 79 -18.11 12.51 10.34
C GLN A 79 -19.26 13.25 9.65
N GLU A 80 -18.94 14.27 8.84
CA GLU A 80 -19.92 14.99 8.01
C GLU A 80 -20.20 14.27 6.70
N PHE A 81 -19.17 13.72 6.07
CA PHE A 81 -19.28 12.97 4.83
C PHE A 81 -18.17 11.92 4.71
N SER A 82 -18.45 10.86 3.96
CA SER A 82 -17.47 9.82 3.68
C SER A 82 -16.50 10.25 2.58
N VAL A 83 -15.22 9.94 2.76
CA VAL A 83 -14.16 10.21 1.79
C VAL A 83 -13.52 8.88 1.41
N GLY A 84 -13.29 8.66 0.12
CA GLY A 84 -12.74 7.39 -0.38
C GLY A 84 -11.26 7.16 -0.03
N LYS A 85 -10.47 8.24 0.10
CA LYS A 85 -9.06 8.20 0.52
C LYS A 85 -8.87 9.27 1.59
N LEU A 86 -8.76 8.86 2.85
CA LEU A 86 -8.48 9.78 3.95
C LEU A 86 -7.02 10.23 3.83
N GLN A 87 -6.82 11.54 3.67
CA GLN A 87 -5.50 12.14 3.71
C GLN A 87 -5.16 12.51 5.14
N SER A 88 -3.90 12.30 5.49
CA SER A 88 -3.34 12.69 6.78
C SER A 88 -3.52 14.18 7.06
N ALA A 89 -3.61 14.51 8.34
CA ALA A 89 -3.61 15.89 8.81
C ALA A 89 -2.42 16.11 9.76
N SER A 90 -2.10 17.37 10.02
CA SER A 90 -1.01 17.76 10.91
C SER A 90 -1.52 18.32 12.22
N VAL A 91 -0.79 18.05 13.30
CA VAL A 91 -0.86 18.76 14.57
C VAL A 91 0.43 19.56 14.71
N LYS A 92 0.31 20.86 14.98
CA LYS A 92 1.43 21.75 15.24
C LYS A 92 1.30 22.38 16.63
N ALA A 93 2.32 22.21 17.46
CA ALA A 93 2.45 22.95 18.72
C ALA A 93 3.55 24.00 18.57
N TYR A 94 3.31 25.24 19.00
CA TYR A 94 4.31 26.32 18.92
C TYR A 94 4.13 27.37 20.01
N ALA A 95 5.21 28.05 20.37
CA ALA A 95 5.14 29.15 21.32
C ALA A 95 4.51 30.39 20.68
N TYR A 96 3.60 31.06 21.40
CA TYR A 96 2.85 32.20 20.87
C TYR A 96 3.74 33.38 20.49
N TYR A 97 4.76 33.67 21.31
CA TYR A 97 5.66 34.80 21.13
C TYR A 97 6.90 34.47 20.28
N ASP A 98 7.20 33.19 20.11
CA ASP A 98 8.36 32.72 19.34
C ASP A 98 7.97 31.45 18.55
N PRO A 99 7.26 31.61 17.41
CA PRO A 99 6.73 30.48 16.65
C PRO A 99 7.80 29.56 16.03
N ASP A 100 9.08 29.98 16.03
CA ASP A 100 10.19 29.15 15.57
C ASP A 100 10.40 27.96 16.52
N ILE A 101 10.06 28.13 17.81
CA ILE A 101 9.94 27.03 18.77
C ILE A 101 8.63 26.28 18.48
N SER A 102 8.72 25.31 17.57
CA SER A 102 7.56 24.51 17.16
C SER A 102 7.88 23.04 16.91
N CYS A 103 6.84 22.23 16.98
CA CYS A 103 6.87 20.82 16.60
C CYS A 103 5.63 20.49 15.79
N THR A 104 5.81 19.80 14.66
CA THR A 104 4.71 19.33 13.81
C THR A 104 4.73 17.80 13.74
N LYS A 105 3.57 17.18 13.91
CA LYS A 105 3.35 15.74 13.75
C LYS A 105 2.20 15.51 12.77
N PHE A 106 2.37 14.61 11.83
CA PHE A 106 1.29 14.18 10.95
C PHE A 106 0.62 12.92 11.53
N TYR A 107 -0.70 12.82 11.37
CA TYR A 107 -1.48 11.65 11.78
C TYR A 107 -2.42 11.19 10.66
N SER A 108 -2.67 9.88 10.65
CA SER A 108 -3.55 9.19 9.70
C SER A 108 -4.54 8.31 10.49
N PRO A 109 -5.77 8.11 10.00
CA PRO A 109 -6.76 7.24 10.66
C PRO A 109 -6.39 5.75 10.62
N ASP A 110 -5.51 5.35 9.70
CA ASP A 110 -5.13 3.95 9.48
C ASP A 110 -3.68 3.70 9.95
N ARG A 111 -3.22 2.44 9.92
CA ARG A 111 -1.80 2.09 10.18
C ARG A 111 -0.81 2.63 9.13
N SER A 112 -1.31 3.36 8.13
CA SER A 112 -0.52 3.95 7.06
C SER A 112 0.34 5.12 7.56
N SER A 113 1.52 5.28 6.95
CA SER A 113 2.37 6.46 7.17
C SER A 113 1.57 7.74 6.89
N ALA A 114 1.59 8.68 7.85
CA ALA A 114 0.91 9.95 7.71
C ALA A 114 1.54 10.89 6.65
N LEU A 115 2.72 10.55 6.14
CA LEU A 115 3.42 11.31 5.11
C LEU A 115 3.27 10.65 3.75
N LEU A 116 3.01 11.46 2.72
CA LEU A 116 3.22 11.07 1.32
C LEU A 116 4.69 10.73 1.13
N LYS A 117 4.94 9.58 0.53
CA LYS A 117 6.29 9.04 0.45
C LYS A 117 6.84 9.34 -0.92
N ILE A 118 7.90 10.11 -0.88
CA ILE A 118 8.57 10.70 -2.01
C ILE A 118 9.99 10.19 -1.91
N GLU A 119 10.46 9.56 -2.97
CA GLU A 119 11.88 9.27 -3.10
C GLU A 119 12.54 10.52 -3.65
N CYS A 120 13.53 11.06 -2.95
CA CYS A 120 14.30 12.19 -3.43
C CYS A 120 15.75 11.74 -3.50
N ASP A 121 16.43 11.98 -4.62
CA ASP A 121 17.84 11.68 -4.74
C ASP A 121 18.61 12.46 -3.65
N ASP A 122 19.58 11.82 -2.99
CA ASP A 122 20.37 12.45 -1.93
C ASP A 122 21.10 13.69 -2.48
N ALA A 123 20.93 14.85 -1.85
CA ALA A 123 21.54 16.14 -2.24
C ALA A 123 23.08 16.21 -2.12
N ASN A 124 23.75 15.08 -1.89
CA ASN A 124 25.20 15.02 -1.83
C ASN A 124 25.73 14.63 -3.22
N GLU A 125 26.29 15.63 -3.90
CA GLU A 125 26.92 15.59 -5.23
C GLU A 125 26.04 15.95 -6.44
N GLY A 126 25.45 17.15 -6.39
CA GLY A 126 25.25 17.97 -7.60
C GLY A 126 24.27 17.45 -8.64
N GLN A 127 23.41 16.49 -8.29
CA GLN A 127 22.26 16.07 -9.09
C GLN A 127 20.95 16.56 -8.45
N SER A 128 20.01 16.91 -9.32
CA SER A 128 18.78 17.64 -9.01
C SER A 128 17.94 17.00 -7.91
N ASP A 129 17.32 17.82 -7.06
CA ASP A 129 16.28 17.47 -6.06
C ASP A 129 14.97 16.96 -6.72
N VAL A 130 15.05 15.97 -7.62
CA VAL A 130 13.88 15.40 -8.29
C VAL A 130 13.29 14.33 -7.40
N CYS A 131 12.42 14.81 -6.54
CA CYS A 131 11.54 14.01 -5.72
C CYS A 131 10.46 13.30 -6.56
N ARG A 132 10.48 11.97 -6.65
CA ARG A 132 9.43 11.18 -7.30
C ARG A 132 8.39 10.70 -6.30
N CYS A 133 7.14 11.06 -6.58
CA CYS A 133 5.99 10.57 -5.84
C CYS A 133 5.83 9.06 -6.05
N LEU A 134 5.79 8.28 -4.96
CA LEU A 134 5.45 6.86 -5.00
C LEU A 134 3.92 6.66 -4.86
N GLU A 135 3.11 7.57 -5.41
CA GLU A 135 1.66 7.38 -5.57
C GLU A 135 1.33 6.48 -6.78
N GLY A 136 0.21 5.76 -6.68
CA GLY A 136 -0.12 4.62 -7.53
C GLY A 136 -1.30 3.84 -6.95
N GLY A 137 -1.92 2.97 -7.75
CA GLY A 137 -3.10 2.21 -7.33
C GLY A 137 -2.78 0.98 -6.48
N CYS A 138 -3.81 0.21 -6.17
CA CYS A 138 -3.70 -1.12 -5.58
C CYS A 138 -3.82 -2.19 -6.68
N PRO A 139 -3.20 -3.36 -6.51
CA PRO A 139 -3.36 -4.46 -7.46
C PRO A 139 -4.83 -4.88 -7.55
N PRO A 140 -5.30 -5.38 -8.70
CA PRO A 140 -6.70 -5.77 -8.88
C PRO A 140 -7.09 -6.94 -7.94
N GLN A 141 -8.33 -6.92 -7.43
CA GLN A 141 -8.84 -7.97 -6.53
C GLN A 141 -9.31 -9.22 -7.27
N ASP A 142 -10.10 -9.04 -8.33
CA ASP A 142 -10.80 -10.15 -9.01
C ASP A 142 -9.98 -10.73 -10.18
N ILE A 143 -8.71 -11.08 -9.93
CA ILE A 143 -7.79 -11.60 -10.94
C ILE A 143 -8.36 -12.82 -11.69
N LYS A 144 -9.09 -13.68 -10.98
CA LYS A 144 -9.76 -14.83 -11.59
C LYS A 144 -10.78 -14.40 -12.63
N GLU A 145 -11.61 -13.41 -12.33
CA GLU A 145 -12.66 -12.96 -13.25
C GLU A 145 -12.06 -12.21 -14.42
N MET A 146 -11.05 -11.37 -14.16
CA MET A 146 -10.27 -10.63 -15.17
C MET A 146 -9.80 -11.52 -16.33
N PHE A 147 -9.38 -12.75 -16.05
CA PHE A 147 -8.87 -13.68 -17.07
C PHE A 147 -9.85 -14.77 -17.49
N THR A 148 -11.02 -14.91 -16.85
CA THR A 148 -11.96 -16.01 -17.15
C THR A 148 -13.34 -15.57 -17.59
N LYS A 149 -13.72 -14.31 -17.39
CA LYS A 149 -15.03 -13.79 -17.76
C LYS A 149 -14.94 -12.60 -18.70
N GLU A 150 -15.94 -12.50 -19.57
CA GLU A 150 -16.20 -11.33 -20.41
C GLU A 150 -17.72 -11.06 -20.36
N ASN A 151 -18.12 -9.81 -20.08
CA ASN A 151 -19.53 -9.44 -19.88
C ASN A 151 -20.30 -10.30 -18.84
N GLY A 152 -19.59 -10.83 -17.84
CA GLY A 152 -20.14 -11.70 -16.79
C GLY A 152 -20.25 -13.19 -17.17
N GLU A 153 -19.97 -13.54 -18.42
CA GLU A 153 -19.99 -14.94 -18.91
C GLU A 153 -18.59 -15.55 -18.92
N VAL A 154 -18.48 -16.85 -18.61
CA VAL A 154 -17.20 -17.56 -18.63
C VAL A 154 -16.74 -17.77 -20.08
N MET A 155 -15.56 -17.24 -20.41
CA MET A 155 -14.94 -17.38 -21.71
C MET A 155 -14.55 -18.84 -22.02
N LYS A 156 -14.28 -19.13 -23.29
CA LYS A 156 -13.72 -20.41 -23.71
C LYS A 156 -12.22 -20.46 -23.43
N THR A 157 -11.70 -21.66 -23.22
CA THR A 157 -10.28 -21.89 -22.87
C THR A 157 -9.28 -21.21 -23.83
N PRO A 158 -9.43 -21.25 -25.17
CA PRO A 158 -8.49 -20.59 -26.08
C PRO A 158 -8.43 -19.06 -25.87
N ILE A 159 -9.57 -18.43 -25.61
CA ILE A 159 -9.65 -16.97 -25.39
C ILE A 159 -8.95 -16.58 -24.09
N CYS A 160 -9.19 -17.32 -23.00
CA CYS A 160 -8.48 -17.09 -21.74
C CYS A 160 -6.96 -17.21 -21.89
N ARG A 161 -6.50 -18.23 -22.62
CA ARG A 161 -5.09 -18.47 -22.87
C ARG A 161 -4.45 -17.30 -23.60
N GLU A 162 -5.15 -16.79 -24.60
CA GLU A 162 -4.70 -15.62 -25.35
C GLU A 162 -4.68 -14.38 -24.46
N ASN A 163 -5.79 -14.05 -23.78
CA ASN A 163 -5.86 -12.86 -22.91
C ASN A 163 -4.75 -12.86 -21.83
N PHE A 164 -4.50 -14.01 -21.22
CA PHE A 164 -3.46 -14.17 -20.20
C PHE A 164 -2.05 -14.01 -20.78
N ARG A 165 -1.82 -14.54 -21.98
CA ARG A 165 -0.57 -14.39 -22.75
C ARG A 165 -0.36 -12.93 -23.17
N THR A 166 -1.34 -12.31 -23.82
CA THR A 166 -1.32 -10.90 -24.23
C THR A 166 -1.02 -10.00 -23.04
N HIS A 167 -1.65 -10.24 -21.89
CA HIS A 167 -1.35 -9.46 -20.69
C HIS A 167 0.12 -9.61 -20.24
N ALA A 168 0.62 -10.85 -20.12
CA ALA A 168 2.01 -11.10 -19.75
C ALA A 168 3.02 -10.52 -20.76
N CYS A 169 2.67 -10.50 -22.05
CA CYS A 169 3.55 -10.04 -23.12
C CYS A 169 3.54 -8.53 -23.32
N GLU A 170 2.36 -7.91 -23.30
CA GLU A 170 2.16 -6.52 -23.68
C GLU A 170 1.93 -5.57 -22.50
N LYS A 171 1.48 -6.09 -21.34
CA LYS A 171 1.13 -5.26 -20.17
C LYS A 171 2.12 -5.40 -19.02
N ALA A 172 2.76 -6.55 -18.87
CA ALA A 172 3.80 -6.76 -17.86
C ALA A 172 5.19 -6.62 -18.50
N GLU A 173 6.13 -5.99 -17.80
CA GLU A 173 7.54 -5.93 -18.23
C GLU A 173 8.28 -7.20 -17.78
N PHE A 174 8.01 -7.69 -16.57
CA PHE A 174 8.53 -8.96 -16.06
C PHE A 174 7.42 -9.91 -15.62
N VAL A 175 7.74 -11.21 -15.60
CA VAL A 175 6.89 -12.27 -15.02
C VAL A 175 7.74 -13.28 -14.26
N TRP A 176 7.47 -13.43 -12.97
CA TRP A 176 8.21 -14.35 -12.10
C TRP A 176 7.29 -15.33 -11.40
N LEU A 177 7.84 -16.52 -11.12
CA LEU A 177 7.27 -17.49 -10.21
C LEU A 177 8.23 -17.67 -9.03
N GLY A 178 7.69 -17.61 -7.82
CA GLY A 178 8.52 -17.65 -6.62
C GLY A 178 7.74 -17.78 -5.32
N THR A 179 8.43 -17.63 -4.20
CA THR A 179 7.91 -17.87 -2.85
C THR A 179 8.08 -16.63 -1.98
N ALA A 180 7.03 -16.25 -1.25
CA ALA A 180 7.12 -15.19 -0.24
C ALA A 180 7.85 -15.70 1.02
N LEU A 181 9.02 -15.15 1.34
CA LEU A 181 9.85 -15.64 2.45
C LEU A 181 9.52 -14.98 3.78
N SER A 182 9.31 -13.66 3.76
CA SER A 182 9.03 -12.85 4.96
C SER A 182 8.30 -11.58 4.57
N GLU A 183 7.46 -11.12 5.49
CA GLU A 183 6.72 -9.87 5.41
C GLU A 183 7.17 -8.93 6.53
N SER A 184 7.28 -7.65 6.21
CA SER A 184 7.53 -6.60 7.20
C SER A 184 6.78 -5.34 6.82
N HIS A 185 6.24 -4.65 7.81
CA HIS A 185 5.54 -3.38 7.62
C HIS A 185 6.52 -2.27 7.95
N LYS A 186 6.86 -1.47 6.96
CA LYS A 186 7.74 -0.32 7.15
C LYS A 186 7.23 0.85 6.34
N ASP A 187 7.05 1.97 7.04
CA ASP A 187 6.72 3.25 6.46
C ASP A 187 5.51 3.18 5.49
N GLY A 188 4.39 2.56 5.91
CA GLY A 188 3.16 2.45 5.11
C GLY A 188 3.20 1.47 3.93
N PHE A 189 4.27 0.68 3.81
CA PHE A 189 4.39 -0.39 2.82
C PHE A 189 4.51 -1.75 3.50
N ILE A 190 3.84 -2.73 2.91
CA ILE A 190 4.09 -4.16 3.10
C ILE A 190 5.30 -4.48 2.24
N THR A 191 6.41 -4.85 2.88
CA THR A 191 7.66 -5.23 2.23
C THR A 191 7.82 -6.75 2.32
N ILE A 192 7.99 -7.38 1.18
CA ILE A 192 8.14 -8.83 1.05
C ILE A 192 9.51 -9.15 0.47
N LYS A 193 10.21 -10.09 1.11
CA LYS A 193 11.34 -10.77 0.50
C LYS A 193 10.81 -11.91 -0.35
N PHE A 194 10.98 -11.80 -1.66
CA PHE A 194 10.45 -12.75 -2.62
C PHE A 194 11.58 -13.56 -3.26
N PHE A 195 11.57 -14.87 -3.05
CA PHE A 195 12.53 -15.78 -3.65
C PHE A 195 12.04 -16.21 -5.04
N ILE A 196 12.82 -15.93 -6.07
CA ILE A 196 12.43 -16.21 -7.46
C ILE A 196 12.92 -17.61 -7.83
N SER A 197 11.99 -18.54 -8.03
CA SER A 197 12.32 -19.92 -8.40
C SER A 197 12.37 -20.12 -9.92
N ASN A 198 11.59 -19.35 -10.68
CA ASN A 198 11.60 -19.37 -12.14
C ASN A 198 11.36 -17.96 -12.69
N VAL A 199 12.08 -17.63 -13.75
CA VAL A 199 11.88 -16.40 -14.53
C VAL A 199 11.08 -16.77 -15.79
N LEU A 200 9.80 -16.42 -15.81
CA LEU A 200 8.90 -16.72 -16.93
C LEU A 200 8.95 -15.62 -18.01
N LYS A 201 9.39 -14.42 -17.63
CA LYS A 201 9.74 -13.33 -18.52
C LYS A 201 10.73 -12.43 -17.76
N PRO A 202 11.99 -12.29 -18.22
CA PRO A 202 12.92 -11.35 -17.62
C PRO A 202 12.45 -9.91 -17.90
N GLY A 203 12.84 -8.99 -17.03
CA GLY A 203 12.60 -7.56 -17.19
C GLY A 203 13.93 -6.83 -17.39
N ILE A 204 14.14 -5.77 -16.62
CA ILE A 204 15.39 -4.99 -16.61
C ILE A 204 16.60 -5.81 -16.09
N GLU A 205 16.35 -6.82 -15.26
CA GLU A 205 17.35 -7.76 -14.75
C GLU A 205 17.35 -9.06 -15.56
N SER A 206 18.54 -9.63 -15.78
CA SER A 206 18.72 -10.87 -16.52
C SER A 206 18.17 -12.08 -15.74
N GLU A 207 17.84 -13.16 -16.44
CA GLU A 207 17.40 -14.40 -15.78
C GLU A 207 18.48 -14.96 -14.83
N GLU A 208 19.76 -14.84 -15.19
CA GLU A 208 20.89 -15.30 -14.38
C GLU A 208 20.97 -14.56 -13.03
N ASP A 209 20.69 -13.25 -13.03
CA ASP A 209 20.72 -12.43 -11.81
C ASP A 209 19.52 -12.69 -10.89
N LEU A 210 18.40 -13.13 -11.47
CA LEU A 210 17.13 -13.30 -10.78
C LEU A 210 16.94 -14.72 -10.23
N LEU A 211 17.32 -15.74 -11.00
CA LEU A 211 17.04 -17.14 -10.68
C LEU A 211 17.72 -17.57 -9.38
N ASN A 212 16.95 -18.19 -8.48
CA ASN A 212 17.39 -18.60 -7.14
C ASN A 212 17.88 -17.46 -6.24
N ASN A 213 17.61 -16.21 -6.61
CA ASN A 213 17.90 -15.04 -5.81
C ASN A 213 16.62 -14.45 -5.21
N THR A 214 16.80 -13.49 -4.31
CA THR A 214 15.70 -12.78 -3.65
C THR A 214 15.62 -11.35 -4.18
N ARG A 215 14.39 -10.85 -4.35
CA ARG A 215 14.12 -9.42 -4.57
C ARG A 215 13.17 -8.88 -3.52
N ILE A 216 13.23 -7.57 -3.33
CA ILE A 216 12.34 -6.85 -2.44
C ILE A 216 11.14 -6.39 -3.25
N ILE A 217 9.96 -6.78 -2.80
CA ILE A 217 8.69 -6.39 -3.38
C ILE A 217 7.94 -5.54 -2.37
N LYS A 218 7.37 -4.43 -2.81
CA LYS A 218 6.61 -3.52 -1.94
C LYS A 218 5.21 -3.28 -2.48
N ALA A 219 4.22 -3.41 -1.60
CA ALA A 219 2.85 -3.01 -1.84
C ALA A 219 2.41 -2.05 -0.74
N ARG A 220 1.41 -1.21 -1.02
CA ARG A 220 0.91 -0.28 0.00
C ARG A 220 0.11 -1.04 1.06
N GLU A 221 0.26 -0.64 2.31
CA GLU A 221 -0.42 -1.29 3.43
C GLU A 221 -1.94 -1.09 3.42
N ASN A 222 -2.45 -0.07 2.72
CA ASN A 222 -3.88 0.17 2.55
C ASN A 222 -4.51 -0.61 1.39
N CYS A 223 -3.73 -1.43 0.67
CA CYS A 223 -4.26 -2.27 -0.39
C CYS A 223 -4.80 -3.58 0.20
N GLU A 224 -6.09 -3.60 0.54
CA GLU A 224 -6.78 -4.83 0.98
C GLU A 224 -6.70 -5.98 -0.06
N SER A 225 -6.45 -5.64 -1.32
CA SER A 225 -6.27 -6.58 -2.42
C SER A 225 -4.95 -7.36 -2.37
N PHE A 226 -3.99 -6.91 -1.58
CA PHE A 226 -2.66 -7.48 -1.54
C PHE A 226 -2.43 -8.27 -0.25
N GLU A 227 -2.45 -9.59 -0.37
CA GLU A 227 -2.07 -10.51 0.71
C GLU A 227 -1.17 -11.62 0.14
N MET A 228 0.00 -11.81 0.76
CA MET A 228 0.90 -12.90 0.42
C MET A 228 1.26 -13.68 1.69
N LYS A 229 0.95 -14.97 1.69
CA LYS A 229 1.22 -15.86 2.80
C LYS A 229 2.67 -16.31 2.77
N ARG A 230 3.31 -16.27 3.93
CA ARG A 230 4.68 -16.74 4.10
C ARG A 230 4.79 -18.22 3.74
N GLY A 231 5.76 -18.55 2.90
CA GLY A 231 6.02 -19.92 2.42
C GLY A 231 5.17 -20.32 1.23
N SER A 232 4.21 -19.51 0.83
CA SER A 232 3.33 -19.77 -0.31
C SER A 232 3.94 -19.28 -1.62
N GLN A 233 3.58 -19.97 -2.71
CA GLN A 233 4.07 -19.66 -4.06
C GLN A 233 3.12 -18.74 -4.82
N TYR A 234 3.71 -17.84 -5.60
CA TYR A 234 3.00 -16.82 -6.36
C TYR A 234 3.62 -16.60 -7.73
N ILE A 235 2.76 -16.28 -8.70
CA ILE A 235 3.16 -15.66 -9.96
C ILE A 235 2.97 -14.16 -9.81
N ILE A 236 3.98 -13.38 -10.17
CA ILE A 236 3.95 -11.92 -10.16
C ILE A 236 4.22 -11.42 -11.57
N MET A 237 3.31 -10.60 -12.08
CA MET A 237 3.45 -9.87 -13.33
C MET A 237 3.37 -8.39 -13.00
N SER A 238 4.36 -7.59 -13.40
CA SER A 238 4.34 -6.15 -13.13
C SER A 238 5.30 -5.39 -14.05
N MET A 239 5.38 -4.09 -13.83
CA MET A 239 6.35 -3.17 -14.42
C MET A 239 7.69 -3.28 -13.70
N ASP A 240 8.78 -3.05 -14.43
CA ASP A 240 10.13 -3.12 -13.91
C ASP A 240 10.40 -2.15 -12.76
N ALA A 241 11.43 -2.47 -11.99
CA ALA A 241 11.86 -1.65 -10.88
C ALA A 241 12.26 -0.27 -11.38
N LYS A 242 11.56 0.75 -10.87
CA LYS A 242 11.80 2.15 -11.22
C LYS A 242 12.85 2.82 -10.31
N TYR A 243 13.38 2.11 -9.31
CA TYR A 243 14.36 2.60 -8.34
C TYR A 243 15.04 1.45 -7.58
N LYS A 244 16.13 1.77 -6.89
CA LYS A 244 16.89 0.86 -6.01
C LYS A 244 16.87 1.40 -4.58
N GLU A 245 17.01 0.52 -3.60
CA GLU A 245 17.24 0.87 -2.20
C GLU A 245 18.56 0.28 -1.73
N LYS A 246 19.27 1.01 -0.86
CA LYS A 246 20.45 0.49 -0.18
C LYS A 246 20.04 -0.45 0.93
N ASP A 247 20.67 -1.61 0.97
CA ASP A 247 20.49 -2.57 2.06
C ASP A 247 21.27 -2.14 3.32
N ARG A 248 21.29 -3.00 4.34
CA ARG A 248 21.98 -2.69 5.61
C ARG A 248 23.51 -2.65 5.50
N PHE A 249 24.05 -3.19 4.41
CA PHE A 249 25.47 -3.24 4.11
C PHE A 249 25.88 -2.15 3.10
N GLY A 250 24.91 -1.42 2.55
CA GLY A 250 25.11 -0.32 1.62
C GLY A 250 24.99 -0.72 0.15
N ASP A 251 24.69 -1.98 -0.13
CA ASP A 251 24.52 -2.49 -1.49
C ASP A 251 23.17 -2.06 -2.06
N GLU A 252 23.17 -1.55 -3.29
CA GLU A 252 21.94 -1.14 -3.97
C GLU A 252 21.20 -2.36 -4.55
N GLN A 253 19.93 -2.49 -4.20
CA GLN A 253 19.07 -3.54 -4.74
C GLN A 253 17.81 -2.95 -5.36
N TYR A 254 17.41 -3.47 -6.52
CA TYR A 254 16.13 -3.11 -7.12
C TYR A 254 14.95 -3.42 -6.20
N VAL A 255 14.00 -2.49 -6.17
CA VAL A 255 12.74 -2.62 -5.44
C VAL A 255 11.58 -2.61 -6.43
N TYR A 256 10.79 -3.67 -6.37
CA TYR A 256 9.67 -3.89 -7.29
C TYR A 256 8.36 -3.51 -6.62
N MET A 257 7.62 -2.63 -7.27
CA MET A 257 6.34 -2.15 -6.76
C MET A 257 5.20 -3.04 -7.23
N ILE A 258 4.29 -3.35 -6.30
CA ILE A 258 3.00 -3.96 -6.58
C ILE A 258 1.93 -2.88 -6.45
N ASP A 259 1.37 -2.49 -7.59
CA ASP A 259 0.36 -1.44 -7.72
C ASP A 259 -0.74 -1.85 -8.71
N SER A 260 -1.48 -0.89 -9.25
CA SER A 260 -2.57 -1.13 -10.20
C SER A 260 -2.15 -1.80 -11.52
N GLU A 261 -0.86 -1.77 -11.87
CA GLU A 261 -0.32 -2.42 -13.06
C GLU A 261 0.12 -3.87 -12.78
N SER A 262 -0.02 -4.32 -11.54
CA SER A 262 0.48 -5.63 -11.10
C SER A 262 -0.61 -6.69 -11.02
N VAL A 263 -0.25 -7.91 -11.41
CA VAL A 263 -1.06 -9.12 -11.22
C VAL A 263 -0.31 -10.08 -10.31
N VAL A 264 -0.94 -10.45 -9.19
CA VAL A 264 -0.38 -11.39 -8.20
C VAL A 264 -1.31 -12.58 -8.06
N ILE A 265 -0.82 -13.78 -8.39
CA ILE A 265 -1.62 -15.00 -8.43
C ILE A 265 -1.03 -16.04 -7.49
N SER A 266 -1.79 -16.46 -6.48
CA SER A 266 -1.40 -17.59 -5.63
C SER A 266 -1.52 -18.92 -6.38
N THR A 267 -0.50 -19.77 -6.30
CA THR A 267 -0.49 -21.10 -6.94
C THR A 267 -1.06 -22.21 -6.04
N GLU A 268 -1.37 -21.92 -4.77
CA GLU A 268 -1.84 -22.92 -3.80
C GLU A 268 -3.21 -23.53 -4.14
N SER A 269 -4.09 -22.74 -4.76
CA SER A 269 -5.40 -23.19 -5.25
C SER A 269 -5.29 -24.31 -6.29
N THR A 270 -4.17 -24.37 -7.02
CA THR A 270 -3.92 -25.35 -8.07
C THR A 270 -3.56 -26.73 -7.49
N ASN A 271 -2.78 -26.78 -6.41
CA ASN A 271 -2.31 -28.03 -5.81
C ASN A 271 -3.42 -28.82 -5.07
N ALA A 272 -4.40 -28.12 -4.49
CA ALA A 272 -5.54 -28.77 -3.82
C ALA A 272 -6.47 -29.52 -4.79
N ASN A 273 -6.57 -29.06 -6.04
CA ASN A 273 -7.43 -29.67 -7.06
C ASN A 273 -6.78 -30.86 -7.79
N ILE A 274 -5.45 -30.97 -7.76
CA ILE A 274 -4.72 -32.12 -8.33
C ILE A 274 -4.97 -33.39 -7.49
N LYS A 275 -5.07 -33.28 -6.16
CA LYS A 275 -5.39 -34.43 -5.27
C LYS A 275 -6.84 -34.91 -5.34
N LYS A 276 -7.78 -34.11 -5.87
CA LYS A 276 -9.21 -34.46 -5.98
C LYS A 276 -9.64 -35.02 -7.35
N GLN A 277 -8.77 -35.02 -8.37
CA GLN A 277 -9.13 -35.46 -9.74
C GLN A 277 -8.62 -36.86 -10.14
N MET A 278 -8.14 -37.69 -9.21
CA MET A 278 -7.75 -39.08 -9.50
C MET A 278 -8.92 -40.10 -9.54
N GLY A 279 -10.15 -39.70 -9.86
CA GLY A 279 -11.28 -40.63 -9.73
C GLY A 279 -12.59 -40.34 -10.48
N LYS A 280 -12.59 -39.66 -11.64
CA LYS A 280 -13.81 -39.58 -12.47
C LYS A 280 -13.51 -39.64 -13.97
N ASN A 281 -14.09 -40.64 -14.65
CA ASN A 281 -14.19 -40.74 -16.10
C ASN A 281 -14.73 -39.43 -16.69
N ARG A 282 -13.93 -38.74 -17.51
CA ARG A 282 -14.36 -37.54 -18.25
C ARG A 282 -14.59 -37.89 -19.72
N VAL A 283 -15.78 -37.57 -20.18
CA VAL A 283 -16.11 -37.44 -21.61
C VAL A 283 -15.10 -36.51 -22.27
N LYS A 284 -14.52 -36.94 -23.40
CA LYS A 284 -13.56 -36.16 -24.20
C LYS A 284 -14.28 -34.99 -24.88
N ILE A 285 -14.45 -33.87 -24.18
CA ILE A 285 -14.80 -32.58 -24.79
C ILE A 285 -13.53 -32.05 -25.45
N SER A 286 -13.61 -31.67 -26.74
CA SER A 286 -12.49 -31.02 -27.45
C SER A 286 -12.02 -29.77 -26.67
N PRO A 287 -10.70 -29.56 -26.46
CA PRO A 287 -10.15 -28.43 -25.71
C PRO A 287 -10.67 -27.06 -26.17
N GLU A 288 -11.06 -26.94 -27.43
CA GLU A 288 -11.50 -25.70 -28.08
C GLU A 288 -12.90 -25.22 -27.64
N LYS A 289 -13.72 -26.11 -27.07
CA LYS A 289 -15.09 -25.78 -26.62
C LYS A 289 -15.26 -25.79 -25.11
N ALA A 290 -14.20 -26.09 -24.36
CA ALA A 290 -14.28 -26.19 -22.91
C ALA A 290 -14.35 -24.80 -22.24
N PRO A 291 -15.25 -24.61 -21.24
CA PRO A 291 -15.28 -23.39 -20.46
C PRO A 291 -13.96 -23.23 -19.70
N CYS A 292 -13.54 -21.99 -19.56
CA CYS A 292 -12.28 -21.65 -18.94
C CYS A 292 -12.24 -22.02 -17.46
N ASN A 293 -11.13 -22.62 -17.02
CA ASN A 293 -10.87 -22.95 -15.64
C ASN A 293 -9.55 -22.30 -15.22
N PHE A 294 -9.62 -21.41 -14.23
CA PHE A 294 -8.49 -20.58 -13.83
C PHE A 294 -7.27 -21.39 -13.37
N ASP A 295 -7.44 -22.42 -12.55
CA ASP A 295 -6.31 -23.23 -12.06
C ASP A 295 -5.58 -23.96 -13.22
N LYS A 296 -6.35 -24.49 -14.17
CA LYS A 296 -5.80 -25.09 -15.39
C LYS A 296 -5.14 -24.06 -16.29
N LEU A 297 -5.67 -22.84 -16.35
CA LEU A 297 -5.09 -21.73 -17.10
C LEU A 297 -3.73 -21.34 -16.50
N VAL A 298 -3.63 -21.21 -15.17
CA VAL A 298 -2.38 -20.90 -14.46
C VAL A 298 -1.34 -22.01 -14.69
N THR A 299 -1.74 -23.28 -14.60
CA THR A 299 -0.82 -24.41 -14.87
C THR A 299 -0.31 -24.41 -16.31
N TRP A 300 -1.22 -24.20 -17.27
CA TRP A 300 -0.86 -24.08 -18.68
C TRP A 300 0.09 -22.89 -18.91
N PHE A 301 -0.19 -21.76 -18.28
CA PHE A 301 0.62 -20.55 -18.43
C PHE A 301 2.05 -20.79 -17.96
N VAL A 302 2.25 -21.31 -16.75
CA VAL A 302 3.59 -21.60 -16.23
C VAL A 302 4.33 -22.56 -17.17
N HIS A 303 3.66 -23.60 -17.66
CA HIS A 303 4.25 -24.55 -18.60
C HIS A 303 4.68 -23.88 -19.92
N GLU A 304 3.79 -23.14 -20.57
CA GLU A 304 4.09 -22.50 -21.86
C GLU A 304 5.11 -21.37 -21.74
N PHE A 305 5.04 -20.56 -20.68
CA PHE A 305 5.95 -19.42 -20.48
C PHE A 305 7.31 -19.83 -19.92
N SER A 306 7.47 -21.08 -19.47
CA SER A 306 8.80 -21.61 -19.14
C SER A 306 9.64 -21.87 -20.39
N ASP A 307 9.04 -21.99 -21.57
CA ASP A 307 9.75 -22.13 -22.84
C ASP A 307 9.82 -20.77 -23.54
N GLU A 308 11.03 -20.21 -23.64
CA GLU A 308 11.26 -18.87 -24.22
C GLU A 308 10.72 -18.75 -25.65
N SER A 309 10.82 -19.84 -26.43
CA SER A 309 10.36 -19.88 -27.82
C SER A 309 8.84 -19.79 -27.96
N ARG A 310 8.11 -19.94 -26.85
CA ARG A 310 6.64 -20.01 -26.79
C ARG A 310 6.02 -18.96 -25.89
N ARG A 311 6.78 -18.04 -25.28
CA ARG A 311 6.24 -16.99 -24.37
C ARG A 311 5.37 -15.99 -25.11
N CYS A 312 5.99 -15.16 -25.94
CA CYS A 312 5.37 -14.06 -26.66
C CYS A 312 5.60 -14.25 -28.16
N PHE A 313 4.52 -14.15 -28.93
CA PHE A 313 4.65 -14.14 -30.39
C PHE A 313 5.03 -12.72 -30.81
N THR A 314 6.09 -12.61 -31.62
CA THR A 314 6.47 -11.38 -32.31
C THR A 314 5.61 -11.14 -33.53
#